data_AF-E1SNH2-F1
#
_entry.id   AF-E1SNH2-F1
#
_cell.length_a   1.000
_cell.length_b   1.000
_cell.length_c   1.000
_cell.angle_alpha   90.00
_cell.angle_beta   90.00
_cell.angle_gamma   90.00
#
_symmetry.space_group_name_H-M   'P 1'
#
loop_
_entity.id
_entity.type
_entity.pdbx_description
1 polymer ?
#
loop_
_entity_poly.entity_id
_entity_poly.type
_entity_poly.pdbx_seq_one_letter_code
_entity_poly.pdbx_strand_id
1 'polypeptide(L)'
;MIQVKCFRFEVESKIRQADVVGYSLDEQYLDVRLTDGRIVTPYLHFIPTENDIPLFDLVDMVEGCIADSFNVKACSVSHNEDDVFIKSAFTLEFGLGSSAELKGNVLTISQDDGDYRYAVEASFTEVDSPSFIKPVSVQSGSSSVVAAKASIEAMTM
;
A
#
# COMPACT_ATOMS: atom_id res chain seq x y z
N MET A 1 16.21 -3.50 20.90
CA MET A 1 15.29 -2.50 20.33
C MET A 1 16.08 -1.73 19.29
N ILE A 2 15.67 -1.80 18.02
CA ILE A 2 16.35 -1.13 16.91
C ILE A 2 15.47 0.03 16.47
N GLN A 3 16.08 1.20 16.26
CA GLN A 3 15.36 2.34 15.71
C GLN A 3 15.33 2.25 14.18
N VAL A 4 14.19 2.56 13.59
CA VAL A 4 13.96 2.53 12.14
C VAL A 4 13.26 3.80 11.68
N LYS A 5 13.46 4.18 10.42
CA LYS A 5 12.57 5.10 9.72
C LYS A 5 11.29 4.34 9.41
N CYS A 6 10.16 4.83 9.90
CA CYS A 6 8.86 4.25 9.69
C CYS A 6 8.01 5.21 8.86
N PHE A 7 7.54 4.77 7.70
CA PHE A 7 6.60 5.51 6.87
C PHE A 7 5.24 4.85 6.98
N ARG A 8 4.29 5.52 7.62
CA ARG A 8 2.95 5.02 7.87
C ARG A 8 1.97 5.56 6.84
N PHE A 9 1.15 4.67 6.30
CA PHE A 9 0.09 4.97 5.33
C PHE A 9 -1.23 4.53 5.92
N GLU A 10 -2.14 5.49 6.12
CA GLU A 10 -3.51 5.22 6.53
C GLU A 10 -4.40 5.35 5.29
N VAL A 11 -5.07 4.25 4.97
CA VAL A 11 -5.88 4.12 3.76
C VAL A 11 -7.33 3.92 4.16
N GLU A 12 -8.21 4.74 3.60
CA GLU A 12 -9.65 4.51 3.65
C GLU A 12 -10.13 4.21 2.23
N SER A 13 -10.69 3.02 2.04
CA SER A 13 -11.28 2.58 0.78
C SER A 13 -12.78 2.39 0.96
N LYS A 14 -13.53 2.87 -0.02
CA LYS A 14 -14.97 2.73 -0.12
C LYS A 14 -15.30 1.78 -1.25
N ILE A 15 -16.17 0.80 -1.05
CA ILE A 15 -16.68 -0.11 -2.08
C ILE A 15 -18.20 -0.16 -1.94
N ARG A 16 -18.95 -0.21 -3.03
CA ARG A 16 -20.41 -0.42 -2.92
C ARG A 16 -20.70 -1.81 -2.39
N GLN A 17 -21.63 -1.91 -1.45
CA GLN A 17 -22.06 -3.19 -0.88
C GLN A 17 -22.62 -4.13 -1.94
N ALA A 18 -23.24 -3.60 -3.00
CA ALA A 18 -23.72 -4.39 -4.14
C ALA A 18 -22.60 -5.13 -4.90
N ASP A 19 -21.35 -4.68 -4.78
CA ASP A 19 -20.19 -5.27 -5.46
C ASP A 19 -19.45 -6.28 -4.57
N VAL A 20 -19.85 -6.42 -3.29
CA VAL A 20 -19.20 -7.29 -2.29
C VAL A 20 -20.08 -8.48 -1.95
N VAL A 21 -19.57 -9.69 -2.17
CA VAL A 21 -20.22 -10.94 -1.75
C VAL A 21 -19.94 -11.24 -0.27
N GLY A 22 -18.74 -10.89 0.18
CA GLY A 22 -18.32 -11.08 1.56
C GLY A 22 -16.85 -10.72 1.73
N TYR A 23 -16.36 -10.85 2.97
CA TYR A 23 -14.96 -10.63 3.28
C TYR A 23 -14.50 -11.54 4.42
N SER A 24 -13.19 -11.76 4.52
CA SER A 24 -12.53 -12.51 5.57
C SER A 24 -11.40 -11.66 6.13
N LEU A 25 -11.41 -11.40 7.44
CA LEU A 25 -10.33 -10.73 8.14
C LEU A 25 -9.58 -11.78 8.97
N ASP A 26 -8.34 -12.04 8.59
CA ASP A 26 -7.42 -12.90 9.34
C ASP A 26 -6.30 -12.04 9.91
N GLU A 27 -6.31 -11.86 11.23
CA GLU A 27 -5.50 -10.88 11.95
C GLU A 27 -5.59 -9.46 11.34
N GLN A 28 -4.58 -9.08 10.56
CA GLN A 28 -4.44 -7.78 9.92
C GLN A 28 -4.69 -7.80 8.40
N TYR A 29 -4.89 -8.98 7.81
CA TYR A 29 -5.07 -9.18 6.37
C TYR A 29 -6.56 -9.34 6.02
N LEU A 30 -7.03 -8.58 5.03
CA LEU A 30 -8.44 -8.56 4.62
C LEU A 30 -8.60 -9.03 3.18
N ASP A 31 -9.30 -10.14 3.01
CA ASP A 31 -9.74 -10.62 1.71
C ASP A 31 -11.17 -10.17 1.45
N VAL A 32 -11.40 -9.47 0.34
CA VAL A 32 -12.72 -9.03 -0.11
C VAL A 32 -13.11 -9.83 -1.34
N ARG A 33 -14.21 -10.58 -1.24
CA ARG A 33 -14.77 -11.32 -2.37
C ARG A 33 -15.78 -10.45 -3.11
N LEU A 34 -15.51 -10.21 -4.38
CA LEU A 34 -16.36 -9.40 -5.26
C LEU A 34 -17.42 -10.24 -5.98
N THR A 35 -18.47 -9.60 -6.48
CA THR A 35 -19.56 -10.26 -7.23
C THR A 35 -19.13 -10.84 -8.56
N ASP A 36 -18.05 -10.33 -9.15
CA ASP A 36 -17.43 -10.90 -10.36
C ASP A 36 -16.52 -12.11 -10.08
N GLY A 37 -16.45 -12.55 -8.82
CA GLY A 37 -15.72 -13.74 -8.39
C GLY A 37 -14.26 -13.49 -7.99
N ARG A 38 -13.72 -12.29 -8.21
CA ARG A 38 -12.36 -11.95 -7.79
C ARG A 38 -12.26 -11.85 -6.26
N ILE A 39 -11.09 -12.16 -5.72
CA ILE A 39 -10.74 -11.92 -4.32
C ILE A 39 -9.60 -10.92 -4.30
N VAL A 40 -9.86 -9.78 -3.66
CA VAL A 40 -8.92 -8.66 -3.61
C VAL A 40 -8.62 -8.26 -2.17
N THR A 41 -7.40 -7.80 -1.92
CA THR A 41 -7.00 -7.23 -0.62
C THR A 41 -6.66 -5.75 -0.78
N PRO A 42 -6.99 -4.88 0.21
CA PRO A 42 -6.48 -3.53 0.26
C PRO A 42 -4.95 -3.51 0.25
N TYR A 43 -4.37 -2.58 -0.51
CA TYR A 43 -2.93 -2.47 -0.69
C TYR A 43 -2.50 -1.04 -1.04
N LEU A 44 -1.20 -0.87 -1.28
CA LEU A 44 -0.63 0.37 -1.82
C LEU A 44 -0.21 0.16 -3.28
N HIS A 45 -0.31 1.21 -4.06
CA HIS A 45 0.17 1.28 -5.43
C HIS A 45 1.26 2.35 -5.53
N PHE A 46 2.44 1.95 -6.03
CA PHE A 46 3.61 2.80 -6.18
C PHE A 46 3.78 3.13 -7.67
N ILE A 47 3.50 4.38 -8.01
CA ILE A 47 3.53 4.87 -9.39
C ILE A 47 4.84 5.62 -9.60
N PRO A 48 5.73 5.15 -10.49
CA PRO A 48 6.93 5.90 -10.81
C PRO A 48 6.59 7.30 -11.33
N THR A 49 7.25 8.33 -10.81
CA THR A 49 7.01 9.73 -11.20
C THR A 49 8.15 10.32 -12.04
N GLU A 50 9.26 9.60 -12.19
CA GLU A 50 10.43 10.05 -12.95
C GLU A 50 10.62 9.25 -14.23
N ASN A 51 11.30 9.89 -15.20
CA ASN A 51 11.54 9.35 -16.54
C ASN A 51 13.02 9.07 -16.82
N ASP A 52 13.93 9.46 -15.91
CA ASP A 52 15.39 9.41 -16.15
C ASP A 52 16.01 8.07 -15.72
N ILE A 53 15.29 7.27 -14.92
CA ILE A 53 15.65 5.89 -14.55
C ILE A 53 14.85 4.93 -15.45
N PRO A 54 15.45 3.87 -16.00
CA PRO A 54 14.72 2.87 -16.77
C PRO A 54 13.56 2.27 -15.96
N LEU A 55 12.40 2.09 -16.61
CA LEU A 55 11.21 1.54 -15.95
C LEU A 55 11.47 0.17 -15.30
N PHE A 56 12.35 -0.64 -15.89
CA PHE A 56 12.73 -1.93 -15.32
C PHE A 56 13.35 -1.77 -13.91
N ASP A 57 14.27 -0.82 -13.73
CA ASP A 57 14.94 -0.59 -12.45
C ASP A 57 13.96 0.02 -11.43
N LEU A 58 13.05 0.90 -11.88
CA LEU A 58 11.97 1.44 -11.05
C LEU A 58 11.04 0.32 -10.53
N VAL A 59 10.73 -0.66 -11.37
CA VAL A 59 9.91 -1.81 -10.98
C VAL A 59 10.66 -2.73 -10.02
N ASP A 60 11.92 -3.01 -10.28
CA ASP A 60 12.75 -3.89 -9.43
C ASP A 60 12.91 -3.32 -8.01
N MET A 61 13.06 -2.00 -7.89
CA MET A 61 13.09 -1.32 -6.59
C MET A 61 11.80 -1.53 -5.79
N VAL A 62 10.65 -1.50 -6.47
CA VAL A 62 9.35 -1.66 -5.83
C VAL A 62 9.12 -3.11 -5.40
N GLU A 63 9.30 -4.06 -6.32
CA GLU A 63 9.03 -5.47 -6.06
C GLU A 63 10.14 -6.18 -5.27
N GLY A 64 11.29 -5.53 -5.11
CA GLY A 64 12.36 -5.94 -4.19
C GLY A 64 12.36 -5.11 -2.91
N CYS A 65 13.11 -4.01 -2.90
CA CYS A 65 13.39 -3.24 -1.69
C CYS A 65 12.15 -2.72 -0.96
N ILE A 66 11.15 -2.19 -1.67
CA ILE A 66 9.94 -1.66 -1.02
C ILE A 66 9.08 -2.81 -0.49
N ALA A 67 8.95 -3.90 -1.24
CA ALA A 67 8.22 -5.09 -0.82
C ALA A 67 8.81 -5.71 0.45
N ASP A 68 10.13 -5.82 0.55
CA ASP A 68 10.82 -6.35 1.73
C ASP A 68 10.61 -5.50 2.99
N SER A 69 10.40 -4.20 2.82
CA SER A 69 10.16 -3.24 3.91
C SER A 69 8.68 -3.09 4.28
N PHE A 70 7.76 -3.71 3.53
CA PHE A 70 6.33 -3.48 3.67
C PHE A 70 5.67 -4.35 4.72
N ASN A 71 4.83 -3.72 5.53
CA ASN A 71 4.07 -4.38 6.59
C ASN A 71 2.61 -3.93 6.58
N VAL A 72 1.72 -4.90 6.73
CA VAL A 72 0.31 -4.63 7.06
C VAL A 72 0.21 -4.54 8.58
N LYS A 73 -0.37 -3.45 9.12
CA LYS A 73 -0.46 -3.23 10.57
C LYS A 73 -1.86 -3.41 11.12
N ALA A 74 -2.86 -2.99 10.37
CA ALA A 74 -4.24 -3.12 10.79
C ALA A 74 -5.16 -3.06 9.58
N CYS A 75 -6.27 -3.78 9.68
CA CYS A 75 -7.39 -3.61 8.77
C CYS A 75 -8.70 -3.70 9.56
N SER A 76 -9.68 -2.89 9.18
CA SER A 76 -11.02 -2.91 9.75
C SER A 76 -12.07 -2.63 8.69
N VAL A 77 -13.24 -3.23 8.86
CA VAL A 77 -14.37 -3.09 7.95
C VAL A 77 -15.55 -2.52 8.72
N SER A 78 -16.19 -1.53 8.13
CA SER A 78 -17.44 -0.96 8.62
C SER A 78 -18.42 -0.80 7.46
N HIS A 79 -19.69 -0.70 7.78
CA HIS A 79 -20.78 -0.63 6.80
C HIS A 79 -21.58 0.64 7.03
N ASN A 80 -22.00 1.29 5.95
CA ASN A 80 -23.00 2.33 6.00
C ASN A 80 -23.85 2.30 4.73
N GLU A 81 -25.17 2.14 4.91
CA GLU A 81 -26.17 2.11 3.84
C GLU A 81 -25.76 1.21 2.67
N ASP A 82 -25.28 1.81 1.58
CA ASP A 82 -24.96 1.14 0.33
C ASP A 82 -23.46 0.84 0.17
N ASP A 83 -22.66 1.07 1.21
CA ASP A 83 -21.20 1.13 1.12
C ASP A 83 -20.49 0.33 2.23
N VAL A 84 -19.44 -0.38 1.83
CA VAL A 84 -18.45 -1.03 2.67
C VAL A 84 -17.23 -0.13 2.75
N PHE A 85 -16.88 0.28 3.97
CA PHE A 85 -15.72 1.11 4.27
C PHE A 85 -14.62 0.25 4.89
N ILE A 86 -13.45 0.27 4.26
CA ILE A 86 -12.28 -0.47 4.67
C ILE A 86 -11.23 0.54 5.11
N LYS A 87 -10.81 0.45 6.37
CA LYS A 87 -9.69 1.23 6.89
C LYS A 87 -8.50 0.32 7.10
N SER A 88 -7.39 0.63 6.44
CA SER A 88 -6.16 -0.13 6.49
C SER A 88 -5.00 0.76 6.91
N ALA A 89 -4.06 0.20 7.64
CA ALA A 89 -2.81 0.86 8.00
C ALA A 89 -1.64 0.00 7.55
N PHE A 90 -0.71 0.63 6.82
CA PHE A 90 0.49 0.00 6.31
C PHE A 90 1.72 0.77 6.80
N THR A 91 2.86 0.09 6.88
CA THR A 91 4.15 0.75 7.09
C THR A 91 5.19 0.27 6.09
N LEU A 92 6.11 1.18 5.75
CA LEU A 92 7.43 0.82 5.23
C LEU A 92 8.47 1.10 6.32
N GLU A 93 9.30 0.12 6.61
CA GLU A 93 10.31 0.18 7.66
C GLU A 93 11.70 0.08 7.04
N PHE A 94 12.50 1.15 7.20
CA PHE A 94 13.86 1.23 6.69
C PHE A 94 14.87 1.48 7.82
N GLY A 95 16.09 1.02 7.64
CA GLY A 95 17.18 1.35 8.57
C GLY A 95 17.40 2.87 8.68
N LEU A 96 17.88 3.34 9.84
CA LEU A 96 18.14 4.77 10.06
C LEU A 96 19.11 5.40 9.04
N GLY A 97 20.08 4.62 8.58
CA GLY A 97 21.06 5.04 7.58
C GLY A 97 20.57 4.93 6.13
N SER A 98 19.34 4.47 5.89
CA SER A 98 18.78 4.39 4.54
C SER A 98 18.60 5.77 3.94
N SER A 99 18.67 5.85 2.61
CA SER A 99 18.36 7.05 1.82
C SER A 99 16.86 7.28 1.61
N ALA A 100 16.01 6.43 2.18
CA ALA A 100 14.58 6.54 2.00
C ALA A 100 14.01 7.79 2.71
N GLU A 101 13.15 8.51 2.01
CA GLU A 101 12.45 9.71 2.48
C GLU A 101 11.00 9.73 1.99
N LEU A 102 10.08 10.23 2.82
CA LEU A 102 8.67 10.39 2.47
C LEU A 102 8.27 11.86 2.62
N LYS A 103 7.81 12.48 1.52
CA LYS A 103 7.32 13.86 1.49
C LYS A 103 5.92 13.91 0.89
N GLY A 104 4.92 14.24 1.70
CA GLY A 104 3.53 14.05 1.30
C GLY A 104 3.26 12.57 1.04
N ASN A 105 2.73 12.22 -0.13
CA ASN A 105 2.55 10.84 -0.58
C ASN A 105 3.62 10.38 -1.58
N VAL A 106 4.77 11.08 -1.67
CA VAL A 106 5.87 10.69 -2.57
C VAL A 106 6.98 10.06 -1.75
N LEU A 107 7.30 8.81 -2.07
CA LEU A 107 8.46 8.08 -1.55
C LEU A 107 9.65 8.31 -2.49
N THR A 108 10.78 8.68 -1.93
CA THR A 108 12.06 8.80 -2.65
C THR A 108 13.08 7.86 -2.02
N ILE A 109 13.81 7.10 -2.84
CA ILE A 109 14.97 6.30 -2.42
C ILE A 109 16.15 6.68 -3.30
N SER A 110 17.17 7.34 -2.74
CA SER A 110 18.37 7.72 -3.50
C SER A 110 19.38 6.58 -3.53
N GLN A 111 19.87 6.24 -4.71
CA GLN A 111 20.99 5.32 -4.93
C GLN A 111 22.07 6.00 -5.80
N ASP A 112 23.15 5.27 -6.09
CA ASP A 112 24.30 5.81 -6.84
C ASP A 112 23.95 6.22 -8.28
N ASP A 113 22.91 5.63 -8.85
CA ASP A 113 22.43 5.82 -10.22
C ASP A 113 21.26 6.81 -10.32
N GLY A 114 20.65 7.23 -9.21
CA GLY A 114 19.62 8.26 -9.20
C GLY A 114 18.66 8.22 -8.02
N ASP A 115 17.65 9.10 -8.09
CA ASP A 115 16.55 9.17 -7.13
C ASP A 115 15.36 8.37 -7.64
N TYR A 116 15.04 7.25 -7.00
CA TYR A 116 13.85 6.47 -7.31
C TYR A 116 12.63 7.10 -6.64
N ARG A 117 11.71 7.69 -7.42
CA ARG A 117 10.54 8.40 -6.88
C ARG A 117 9.21 7.77 -7.28
N TYR A 118 8.35 7.58 -6.27
CA TYR A 118 7.05 6.95 -6.41
C TYR A 118 5.96 7.79 -5.76
N ALA A 119 4.91 8.11 -6.50
CA ALA A 119 3.64 8.54 -5.91
C ALA A 119 2.95 7.30 -5.33
N VAL A 120 2.56 7.40 -4.06
CA VAL A 120 1.86 6.32 -3.35
C VAL A 120 0.37 6.61 -3.36
N GLU A 121 -0.39 5.62 -3.83
CA GLU A 121 -1.84 5.65 -3.88
C GLU A 121 -2.42 4.43 -3.15
N ALA A 122 -3.64 4.60 -2.65
CA ALA A 122 -4.41 3.48 -2.11
C ALA A 122 -4.96 2.64 -3.26
N SER A 123 -4.90 1.31 -3.12
CA SER A 123 -5.41 0.42 -4.16
C SER A 123 -5.85 -0.93 -3.60
N PHE A 124 -6.15 -1.85 -4.51
CA PHE A 124 -6.39 -3.26 -4.24
C PHE A 124 -5.44 -4.11 -5.07
N THR A 125 -5.14 -5.31 -4.61
CA THR A 125 -4.37 -6.31 -5.38
C THR A 125 -5.03 -7.68 -5.28
N GLU A 126 -4.69 -8.60 -6.18
CA GLU A 126 -5.16 -9.99 -6.07
C GLU A 126 -4.44 -10.69 -4.93
N VAL A 127 -5.18 -11.44 -4.11
CA VAL A 127 -4.60 -12.12 -2.94
C VAL A 127 -3.55 -13.16 -3.35
N ASP A 128 -3.75 -13.82 -4.49
CA ASP A 128 -2.85 -14.88 -4.98
C ASP A 128 -1.58 -14.32 -5.66
N SER A 129 -1.55 -13.02 -5.97
CA SER A 129 -0.43 -12.37 -6.66
C SER A 129 -0.33 -10.89 -6.27
N PRO A 130 -0.05 -10.57 -4.99
CA PRO A 130 0.03 -9.20 -4.53
C PRO A 130 1.17 -8.47 -5.25
N SER A 131 0.89 -7.29 -5.76
CA SER A 131 1.85 -6.45 -6.47
C SER A 131 1.61 -4.99 -6.15
N PHE A 132 2.71 -4.28 -5.93
CA PHE A 132 2.73 -2.86 -5.66
C PHE A 132 2.67 -1.98 -6.91
N ILE A 133 2.83 -2.57 -8.11
CA ILE A 133 2.81 -1.84 -9.40
C ILE A 133 1.69 -2.31 -10.33
N LYS A 134 0.98 -3.39 -10.00
CA LYS A 134 -0.15 -3.93 -10.77
C LYS A 134 -1.42 -3.89 -9.92
N PRO A 135 -2.02 -2.69 -9.76
CA PRO A 135 -3.24 -2.55 -9.00
C PRO A 135 -4.40 -3.24 -9.71
N VAL A 136 -5.37 -3.68 -8.93
CA VAL A 136 -6.64 -4.21 -9.41
C VAL A 136 -7.72 -3.16 -9.21
N SER A 137 -8.42 -2.80 -10.29
CA SER A 137 -9.60 -1.96 -10.16
C SER A 137 -10.76 -2.77 -9.58
N VAL A 138 -11.30 -2.28 -8.48
CA VAL A 138 -12.67 -2.58 -8.03
C VAL A 138 -13.62 -1.66 -8.84
N GLN A 139 -14.83 -2.10 -9.16
CA GLN A 139 -15.70 -1.41 -10.14
C GLN A 139 -16.12 0.02 -9.74
N SER A 140 -16.70 0.74 -10.70
CA SER A 140 -17.08 2.16 -10.60
C SER A 140 -17.89 2.51 -9.35
N GLY A 141 -17.28 3.32 -8.49
CA GLY A 141 -17.87 3.76 -7.22
C GLY A 141 -16.89 3.66 -6.06
N SER A 142 -15.79 2.93 -6.25
CA SER A 142 -14.72 2.90 -5.25
C SER A 142 -13.90 4.18 -5.25
N SER A 143 -13.71 4.74 -4.07
CA SER A 143 -12.77 5.84 -3.83
C SER A 143 -11.85 5.44 -2.70
N SER A 144 -10.57 5.72 -2.85
CA SER A 144 -9.60 5.48 -1.80
C SER A 144 -8.76 6.72 -1.54
N VAL A 145 -8.51 7.01 -0.27
CA VAL A 145 -7.66 8.13 0.16
C VAL A 145 -6.51 7.56 0.98
N VAL A 146 -5.31 8.08 0.74
CA VAL A 146 -4.11 7.76 1.52
C VAL A 146 -3.62 8.99 2.27
N ALA A 147 -3.44 8.84 3.58
CA ALA A 147 -2.73 9.80 4.42
C ALA A 147 -1.38 9.20 4.82
N ALA A 148 -0.30 9.88 4.47
CA ALA A 148 1.07 9.39 4.68
C ALA A 148 1.80 10.24 5.72
N LYS A 149 2.60 9.58 6.58
CA LYS A 149 3.41 10.25 7.61
C LYS A 149 4.73 9.51 7.82
N ALA A 150 5.81 10.27 8.02
CA ALA A 150 7.10 9.74 8.43
C ALA A 150 7.35 9.93 9.93
N SER A 151 7.97 8.94 10.56
CA SER A 151 8.40 8.93 11.97
C SER A 151 9.69 8.13 12.14
N ILE A 152 10.35 8.29 13.30
CA ILE A 152 11.36 7.35 13.78
C ILE A 152 10.69 6.50 14.86
N GLU A 153 10.71 5.18 14.68
CA GLU A 153 10.05 4.24 15.58
C GLU A 153 11.04 3.23 16.15
N ALA A 154 10.74 2.73 17.33
CA ALA A 154 11.56 1.76 18.03
C ALA A 154 10.91 0.38 17.93
N MET A 155 11.58 -0.55 17.27
CA MET A 155 11.09 -1.91 17.08
C MET A 155 11.72 -2.87 18.08
N THR A 156 10.87 -3.66 18.72
CA THR A 156 11.24 -4.92 19.38
C THR A 156 11.29 -6.00 18.31
N MET A 157 12.44 -6.69 18.19
CA MET A 157 12.57 -7.88 17.35
C MET A 157 11.69 -9.01 17.87
#